data_AF-A0A645J020-F1
#
_entry.id   AF-A0A645J020-F1
#
_cell.length_a   1.000
_cell.length_b   1.000
_cell.length_c   1.000
_cell.angle_alpha   90.00
_cell.angle_beta   90.00
_cell.angle_gamma   90.00
#
_symmetry.space_group_name_H-M   'P 1'
#
loop_
_entity.id
_entity.type
_entity.pdbx_description
1 polymer ?
#
loop_
_entity_poly.entity_id
_entity_poly.type
_entity_poly.pdbx_seq_one_letter_code
_entity_poly.pdbx_strand_id
1 'polypeptide(L)'
;MKRASLHNEDIIKKLGLHEHDFVYVEKGGEIIPKIVGINLDKRNPENPEIQYIKNCPECGTELVKIEDQAIHFCPNENGCRPQIIGRILHFVSRKALDIEGIGEGIIDILYSNGKIKDFADLYFLNKEENIS
;
A
#
# COMPACT_ATOMS: atom_id res chain seq x y z
N MET A 1 -17.64 -11.92 -0.71
CA MET A 1 -16.24 -11.45 -0.56
C MET A 1 -15.94 -10.52 -1.74
N LYS A 2 -15.50 -9.28 -1.52
CA LYS A 2 -15.33 -8.26 -2.59
C LYS A 2 -13.86 -8.00 -3.00
N ARG A 3 -12.89 -8.41 -2.16
CA ARG A 3 -11.45 -8.19 -2.35
C ARG A 3 -10.68 -9.42 -1.92
N ALA A 4 -9.61 -9.74 -2.65
CA ALA A 4 -8.64 -10.79 -2.33
C ALA A 4 -7.24 -10.31 -2.76
N SER A 5 -6.22 -10.72 -2.03
CA SER A 5 -4.83 -10.35 -2.29
C SER A 5 -4.25 -11.17 -3.45
N LEU A 6 -3.39 -10.52 -4.24
CA LEU A 6 -2.52 -11.12 -5.24
C LEU A 6 -1.05 -11.16 -4.81
N HIS A 7 -0.75 -10.72 -3.58
CA HIS A 7 0.57 -10.62 -2.99
C HIS A 7 1.55 -9.68 -3.72
N ASN A 8 1.96 -9.98 -4.96
CA ASN A 8 2.96 -9.22 -5.72
C ASN A 8 2.91 -9.51 -7.23
N GLU A 9 3.78 -8.85 -7.99
CA GLU A 9 3.91 -9.03 -9.45
C GLU A 9 4.18 -10.50 -9.84
N ASP A 10 5.08 -11.17 -9.12
CA ASP A 10 5.53 -12.51 -9.50
C ASP A 10 4.40 -13.53 -9.41
N ILE A 11 3.49 -13.39 -8.43
CA ILE A 11 2.28 -14.22 -8.33
C ILE A 11 1.31 -13.93 -9.49
N ILE A 12 1.15 -12.66 -9.88
CA ILE A 12 0.29 -12.29 -11.02
C ILE A 12 0.80 -12.96 -12.30
N LYS A 13 2.11 -12.87 -12.57
CA LYS A 13 2.78 -13.50 -13.72
C LYS A 13 2.70 -15.03 -13.64
N LYS A 14 2.97 -15.61 -12.47
CA LYS A 14 2.93 -17.07 -12.26
C LYS A 14 1.53 -17.64 -12.51
N LEU A 15 0.49 -16.92 -12.12
CA LEU A 15 -0.90 -17.31 -12.37
C LEU A 15 -1.35 -17.00 -13.80
N GLY A 16 -0.63 -16.13 -14.53
CA GLY A 16 -0.99 -15.71 -15.88
C GLY A 16 -2.36 -15.04 -15.92
N LEU A 17 -2.63 -14.13 -14.97
CA LEU A 17 -3.93 -13.50 -14.80
C LEU A 17 -4.25 -12.52 -15.93
N HIS A 18 -5.48 -12.58 -16.40
CA HIS A 18 -6.07 -11.65 -17.36
C HIS A 18 -7.24 -10.92 -16.70
N GLU A 19 -7.57 -9.73 -17.21
CA GLU A 19 -8.73 -8.99 -16.72
C GLU A 19 -10.00 -9.86 -16.87
N HIS A 20 -10.92 -9.73 -15.92
CA HIS A 20 -12.17 -10.49 -15.85
C HIS A 20 -12.04 -12.02 -15.77
N ASP A 21 -10.85 -12.56 -15.46
CA ASP A 21 -10.69 -13.99 -15.19
C ASP A 21 -11.61 -14.47 -14.06
N PHE A 22 -12.13 -15.68 -14.22
CA PHE A 22 -12.73 -16.42 -13.10
C PHE A 22 -11.60 -17.02 -12.26
N VAL A 23 -11.59 -16.68 -10.96
CA VAL A 23 -10.49 -17.05 -10.05
C VAL A 23 -10.95 -17.97 -8.93
N TYR A 24 -10.04 -18.83 -8.47
CA TYR A 24 -10.20 -19.58 -7.24
C TYR A 24 -9.64 -18.75 -6.08
N VAL A 25 -10.46 -18.56 -5.05
CA VAL A 25 -10.11 -17.78 -3.87
C VAL A 25 -10.08 -18.69 -2.65
N GLU A 26 -8.95 -18.67 -1.93
CA GLU A 26 -8.79 -19.40 -0.68
C GLU A 26 -8.86 -18.42 0.50
N LYS A 27 -9.58 -18.82 1.55
CA LYS A 27 -9.58 -18.13 2.84
C LYS A 27 -8.81 -18.97 3.85
N GLY A 28 -7.56 -18.63 4.10
CA GLY A 28 -6.80 -19.22 5.20
C GLY A 28 -7.26 -18.63 6.53
N GLY A 29 -8.13 -19.34 7.26
CA GLY A 29 -8.65 -18.87 8.56
C GLY A 29 -9.46 -17.57 8.47
N GLU A 30 -9.30 -16.66 9.42
CA GLU A 30 -10.05 -15.38 9.48
C GLU A 30 -9.37 -14.19 8.77
N ILE A 31 -8.15 -14.33 8.26
CA ILE A 31 -7.22 -13.20 8.23
C ILE A 31 -7.21 -12.41 6.90
N ILE A 32 -6.84 -12.97 5.74
CA ILE A 32 -6.90 -12.24 4.45
C ILE A 32 -7.18 -13.23 3.31
N PRO A 33 -8.19 -13.01 2.46
CA PRO A 33 -8.42 -13.85 1.28
C PRO A 33 -7.35 -13.67 0.22
N LYS A 34 -6.99 -14.75 -0.48
CA LYS A 34 -5.99 -14.72 -1.56
C LYS A 34 -6.47 -15.50 -2.78
N ILE A 35 -6.07 -15.05 -3.96
CA ILE A 35 -6.30 -15.79 -5.20
C ILE A 35 -5.23 -16.89 -5.31
N VAL A 36 -5.68 -18.13 -5.58
CA VAL A 36 -4.81 -19.32 -5.65
C VAL A 36 -4.75 -19.96 -7.04
N GLY A 37 -5.62 -19.54 -7.96
CA GLY A 37 -5.68 -20.11 -9.31
C GLY A 37 -6.69 -19.41 -10.21
N ILE A 38 -6.68 -19.80 -11.47
CA ILE A 38 -7.56 -19.31 -12.54
C ILE A 38 -8.37 -20.47 -13.13
N ASN A 39 -9.60 -20.20 -13.52
CA ASN A 39 -10.43 -21.13 -14.30
C ASN A 39 -10.31 -20.79 -15.78
N LEU A 40 -9.42 -21.51 -16.47
CA LEU A 40 -9.13 -21.31 -17.89
C LEU A 40 -10.33 -21.63 -18.80
N ASP A 41 -11.20 -22.55 -18.41
CA ASP A 41 -12.37 -22.95 -19.22
C ASP A 41 -13.37 -21.81 -19.41
N LYS A 42 -13.32 -20.79 -18.54
CA LYS A 42 -14.18 -19.60 -18.59
C LYS A 42 -13.44 -18.35 -19.09
N ARG A 43 -12.18 -18.47 -19.51
CA ARG A 43 -11.40 -17.33 -19.96
C ARG A 43 -11.88 -16.87 -21.34
N ASN A 44 -12.12 -15.57 -21.47
CA ASN A 44 -12.20 -14.95 -22.79
C ASN A 44 -10.76 -14.68 -23.29
N PRO A 45 -10.34 -15.25 -24.44
CA PRO A 45 -8.99 -15.03 -24.99
C PRO A 45 -8.74 -13.58 -25.42
N GLU A 46 -9.77 -12.75 -25.58
CA GLU A 46 -9.62 -11.33 -25.93
C GLU A 46 -9.29 -10.43 -24.72
N ASN A 47 -9.46 -10.94 -23.49
CA ASN A 47 -9.17 -10.14 -22.31
C ASN A 47 -7.66 -9.88 -22.21
N PRO A 48 -7.23 -8.67 -21.83
CA PRO A 48 -5.82 -8.36 -21.70
C PRO A 48 -5.20 -9.04 -20.47
N GLU A 49 -3.92 -9.40 -20.57
CA GLU A 49 -3.13 -9.82 -19.41
C GLU A 49 -3.01 -8.67 -18.41
N ILE A 50 -3.11 -8.98 -17.11
CA ILE A 50 -2.91 -7.99 -16.05
C ILE A 50 -1.43 -7.60 -16.00
N GLN A 51 -1.17 -6.34 -16.33
CA GLN A 51 0.16 -5.75 -16.22
C GLN A 51 0.34 -5.12 -14.84
N TYR A 52 1.48 -5.37 -14.21
CA TYR A 52 1.83 -4.71 -12.96
C TYR A 52 2.08 -3.22 -13.21
N ILE A 53 1.60 -2.38 -12.30
CA ILE A 53 1.76 -0.94 -12.42
C ILE A 53 3.25 -0.57 -12.41
N LYS A 54 3.65 0.36 -13.29
CA LYS A 54 5.03 0.85 -13.36
C LYS A 54 5.22 2.16 -12.61
N ASN A 55 4.14 2.91 -12.43
CA ASN A 55 4.14 4.20 -11.72
C ASN A 55 3.31 4.08 -10.45
N CYS A 56 3.76 4.76 -9.40
CA CYS A 56 3.07 4.84 -8.13
C CYS A 56 1.67 5.46 -8.35
N PRO A 57 0.59 4.83 -7.84
CA PRO A 57 -0.76 5.32 -8.06
C PRO A 57 -1.05 6.60 -7.25
N GLU A 58 -0.23 6.90 -6.25
CA GLU A 58 -0.38 8.12 -5.45
C GLU A 58 0.36 9.32 -6.07
N CYS A 59 1.64 9.17 -6.40
CA CYS A 59 2.50 10.30 -6.78
C CYS A 59 3.06 10.22 -8.20
N GLY A 60 2.74 9.18 -8.97
CA GLY A 60 3.19 9.00 -10.35
C GLY A 60 4.68 8.63 -10.53
N THR A 61 5.49 8.63 -9.47
CA THR A 61 6.91 8.24 -9.53
C THR A 61 7.05 6.79 -10.01
N GLU A 62 8.03 6.51 -10.88
CA GLU A 62 8.33 5.15 -11.33
C GLU A 62 8.71 4.24 -10.14
N LEU A 63 8.11 3.05 -10.08
CA LEU A 63 8.33 2.08 -9.03
C LEU A 63 9.66 1.36 -9.26
N VAL A 64 10.37 1.09 -8.17
CA VAL A 64 11.63 0.34 -8.18
C VAL A 64 11.36 -1.07 -7.67
N LYS A 65 11.87 -2.07 -8.39
CA LYS A 65 11.95 -3.47 -7.93
C LYS A 65 13.37 -3.70 -7.40
N ILE A 66 13.49 -4.22 -6.18
CA ILE A 66 14.80 -4.61 -5.64
C ILE A 66 15.20 -5.91 -6.31
N GLU A 67 16.42 -5.97 -6.85
CA GLU A 67 16.99 -7.21 -7.39
C GLU A 67 16.90 -8.32 -6.31
N ASP A 68 16.54 -9.53 -6.74
CA ASP A 68 16.32 -10.69 -5.87
C ASP A 68 15.17 -10.60 -4.85
N GLN A 69 14.32 -9.56 -4.91
CA GLN A 69 13.10 -9.48 -4.10
C GLN A 69 11.84 -9.33 -4.95
N ALA A 70 10.74 -9.90 -4.46
CA ALA A 70 9.42 -9.80 -5.09
C ALA A 70 8.72 -8.45 -4.81
N ILE A 71 9.44 -7.45 -4.31
CA ILE A 71 8.88 -6.20 -3.76
C ILE A 71 9.11 -5.07 -4.76
N HIS A 72 8.01 -4.40 -5.12
CA HIS A 72 8.03 -3.09 -5.77
C HIS A 72 7.70 -2.02 -4.75
N PHE A 73 8.41 -0.90 -4.79
CA PHE A 73 8.14 0.22 -3.89
C PHE A 73 8.36 1.56 -4.59
N CYS A 74 7.72 2.60 -4.05
CA CYS A 74 7.89 3.96 -4.53
C CYS A 74 9.14 4.58 -3.89
N PRO A 75 10.14 5.04 -4.67
CA PRO A 75 11.37 5.63 -4.12
C PRO A 75 11.19 7.11 -3.70
N ASN A 76 10.02 7.71 -3.94
CA ASN A 76 9.76 9.11 -3.60
C ASN A 76 9.43 9.28 -2.10
N GLU A 77 10.45 9.25 -1.27
CA GLU A 77 10.31 9.28 0.19
C GLU A 77 9.77 10.61 0.76
N ASN A 78 9.89 11.71 0.02
CA ASN A 78 9.59 13.06 0.48
C ASN A 78 8.40 13.71 -0.24
N GLY A 79 7.88 13.10 -1.30
CA GLY A 79 6.76 13.61 -2.09
C GLY A 79 5.61 12.63 -2.26
N CYS A 80 5.74 11.39 -1.76
CA CYS A 80 4.67 10.39 -1.80
C CYS A 80 3.97 10.32 -0.44
N ARG A 81 2.67 10.66 -0.39
CA ARG A 81 1.90 10.69 0.87
C ARG A 81 2.00 9.39 1.68
N PRO A 82 1.75 8.18 1.13
CA PRO A 82 1.93 6.93 1.85
C PRO A 82 3.34 6.72 2.43
N GLN A 83 4.39 7.20 1.75
CA GLN A 83 5.77 7.11 2.26
C GLN A 83 5.96 8.05 3.46
N ILE A 84 5.47 9.28 3.36
CA ILE A 84 5.55 10.27 4.43
C ILE A 84 4.77 9.79 5.66
N ILE A 85 3.49 9.43 5.48
CA ILE A 85 2.63 8.91 6.55
C ILE A 85 3.26 7.68 7.19
N GLY A 86 3.75 6.74 6.38
CA GLY A 86 4.39 5.51 6.86
C GLY A 86 5.65 5.77 7.68
N ARG A 87 6.49 6.74 7.28
CA ARG A 87 7.69 7.15 8.04
C ARG A 87 7.33 7.80 9.37
N ILE A 88 6.34 8.69 9.39
CA ILE A 88 5.86 9.31 10.64
C ILE A 88 5.26 8.24 11.56
N LEU A 89 4.47 7.31 11.01
CA LEU A 89 3.89 6.20 11.76
C LEU A 89 4.98 5.30 12.37
N HIS A 90 6.05 5.01 11.61
CA HIS A 90 7.19 4.28 12.13
C HIS A 90 7.87 5.03 13.28
N PHE A 91 8.08 6.34 13.12
CA PHE A 91 8.73 7.21 14.10
C PHE A 91 7.99 7.25 15.44
N VAL A 92 6.66 7.37 15.42
CA VAL A 92 5.82 7.40 16.64
C VAL A 92 5.57 6.01 17.24
N SER A 93 5.92 4.93 16.53
CA SER A 93 5.59 3.57 16.96
C SER A 93 6.25 3.18 18.30
N ARG A 94 5.64 2.20 18.99
CA ARG A 94 6.16 1.63 20.25
C ARG A 94 7.60 1.10 20.20
N LYS A 95 8.08 0.73 19.01
CA LYS A 95 9.45 0.22 18.81
C LYS A 95 10.45 1.31 18.42
N ALA A 96 9.98 2.55 18.27
CA ALA A 96 10.78 3.71 17.94
C ALA A 96 10.77 4.70 19.13
N LEU A 97 10.15 5.88 18.99
CA LEU A 97 10.10 6.88 20.07
C LEU A 97 8.91 6.73 21.02
N ASP A 98 8.02 5.76 20.77
CA ASP A 98 6.89 5.44 21.66
C ASP A 98 6.01 6.66 22.00
N ILE A 99 5.64 7.42 20.96
CA ILE A 99 4.79 8.60 21.11
C ILE A 99 3.33 8.14 21.11
N GLU A 100 2.76 8.01 22.30
CA GLU A 100 1.37 7.61 22.48
C GLU A 100 0.39 8.67 21.97
N GLY A 101 -0.80 8.23 21.55
CA GLY A 101 -1.88 9.11 21.12
C GLY A 101 -1.79 9.62 19.68
N ILE A 102 -0.71 9.32 18.95
CA ILE A 102 -0.57 9.67 17.52
C ILE A 102 -0.63 8.41 16.67
N GLY A 103 -1.80 8.14 16.08
CA GLY A 103 -2.01 7.02 15.15
C GLY A 103 -2.17 7.48 13.69
N GLU A 104 -2.28 6.53 12.76
CA GLU A 104 -2.39 6.78 11.32
C GLU A 104 -3.46 7.83 10.97
N GLY A 105 -4.66 7.75 11.57
CA GLY A 105 -5.73 8.71 11.31
C GLY A 105 -5.39 10.16 11.74
N ILE A 106 -4.70 10.34 12.86
CA ILE A 106 -4.28 11.69 13.32
C ILE A 106 -3.17 12.22 12.42
N ILE A 107 -2.19 11.39 12.07
CA ILE A 107 -1.12 11.76 11.14
C ILE A 107 -1.72 12.19 9.80
N ASP A 108 -2.71 11.46 9.30
CA ASP A 108 -3.36 11.77 8.02
C ASP A 108 -4.11 13.11 8.05
N ILE A 109 -4.83 13.41 9.15
CA ILE A 109 -5.49 14.70 9.35
C ILE A 109 -4.47 15.84 9.41
N LEU A 110 -3.41 15.68 10.21
CA LEU A 110 -2.37 16.69 10.36
C LEU A 110 -1.65 16.95 9.02
N TYR A 111 -1.33 15.89 8.27
CA TYR A 111 -0.69 15.99 6.97
C TYR A 111 -1.61 16.66 5.95
N SER A 112 -2.87 16.24 5.86
CA SER A 112 -3.85 16.79 4.92
C SER A 112 -4.17 18.27 5.19
N ASN A 113 -4.10 18.69 6.45
CA ASN A 113 -4.25 20.09 6.85
C ASN A 113 -2.94 20.90 6.73
N GLY A 114 -1.87 20.31 6.21
CA GLY A 114 -0.57 20.97 6.02
C GLY A 114 0.14 21.33 7.32
N LYS A 115 -0.25 20.73 8.45
CA LYS A 115 0.34 20.96 9.78
C LYS A 115 1.65 20.23 9.96
N ILE A 116 1.78 19.08 9.32
CA ILE A 116 3.02 18.30 9.29
C ILE A 116 3.34 17.90 7.84
N LYS A 117 4.62 17.87 7.52
CA LYS A 117 5.19 17.38 6.26
C LYS A 117 6.20 16.27 6.50
N ASP A 118 6.80 16.24 7.68
CA ASP A 118 7.66 15.17 8.15
C ASP A 118 7.49 14.91 9.66
N PHE A 119 8.33 14.04 10.21
CA PHE A 119 8.28 13.66 11.62
C PHE A 119 8.83 14.76 12.56
N ALA A 120 9.64 15.69 12.06
CA ALA A 120 10.21 16.77 12.88
C ALA A 120 9.14 17.82 13.20
N ASP A 121 8.17 18.02 12.30
CA ASP A 121 7.04 18.94 12.53
C ASP A 121 6.20 18.57 13.77
N LEU A 122 6.21 17.30 14.20
CA LEU A 122 5.52 16.84 15.41
C LEU A 122 5.97 17.59 16.67
N TYR A 123 7.22 18.04 16.72
CA TYR A 123 7.77 18.77 17.89
C TYR A 123 7.34 20.24 17.95
N PHE A 124 6.76 20.77 16.86
CA PHE A 124 6.31 22.15 16.76
C PHE A 124 4.79 22.30 16.84
N LEU A 125 4.07 21.19 17.00
CA LEU A 125 2.62 21.20 17.23
C LEU A 125 2.30 21.85 18.58
N ASN A 126 1.50 22.90 18.56
CA ASN A 126 1.08 23.59 19.78
C ASN A 126 -0.12 22.89 20.41
N LYS A 127 -0.16 22.84 21.75
CA LYS A 127 -1.25 22.22 22.52
C LYS A 127 -2.66 22.76 22.21
N GLU A 128 -2.74 23.95 21.63
CA GLU A 128 -4.00 24.65 21.31
C GLU A 128 -4.50 24.36 19.88
N GLU A 129 -3.75 23.62 19.07
CA GLU A 129 -4.22 23.21 17.75
C GLU A 129 -5.30 22.12 17.93
N ASN A 130 -6.56 22.56 17.94
CA ASN A 130 -7.72 21.68 17.92
C ASN A 130 -7.66 20.78 16.67
N ILE A 131 -7.28 19.52 16.87
CA ILE A 131 -7.42 18.46 15.89
C ILE A 131 -8.86 17.95 16.01
N SER A 132 -9.82 18.75 15.51
CA SER A 132 -11.25 18.44 15.51
C SER A 132 -11.79 18.29 14.10
#